data_AF-A0A1Q1FHK9-F1
#
_entry.id   AF-A0A1Q1FHK9-F1
#
_cell.length_a   1.000
_cell.length_b   1.000
_cell.length_c   1.000
_cell.angle_alpha   90.00
_cell.angle_beta   90.00
_cell.angle_gamma   90.00
#
_symmetry.space_group_name_H-M   'P 1'
#
loop_
_entity.id
_entity.type
_entity.pdbx_description
1 polymer ?
#
loop_
_entity_poly.entity_id
_entity_poly.type
_entity_poly.pdbx_seq_one_letter_code
_entity_poly.pdbx_strand_id
1 'polypeptide(L)'
;MTPGEPSGSGAERHRILRQLRRQLEQHPAVDHARGQPEGAYAEVTTRLDPDHFGRTADSATLRLVWHPNPDVPDDDRRPDPTDPSVAGPRTTFDAMFKIHYSEDGGYDCGFHNEPSSHVDGWFHFQERADSDAEYDYEPATIDAGSPTAALWELLDLLADRLRSGE
;
A
#
# COMPACT_ATOMS: atom_id res chain seq x y z
N MET A 1 -13.73 34.54 10.50
CA MET A 1 -13.09 33.58 9.59
C MET A 1 -11.80 33.11 10.24
N THR A 2 -11.87 32.04 11.01
CA THR A 2 -10.68 31.32 11.50
C THR A 2 -10.13 30.52 10.32
N PRO A 3 -8.82 30.58 10.01
CA PRO A 3 -8.24 29.72 8.99
C PRO A 3 -8.43 28.26 9.41
N GLY A 4 -8.88 27.42 8.48
CA GLY A 4 -9.22 26.02 8.75
C GLY A 4 -8.05 25.29 9.39
N GLU A 5 -8.31 24.71 10.56
CA GLU A 5 -7.41 23.72 11.14
C GLU A 5 -7.21 22.62 10.10
N PRO A 6 -5.97 22.16 9.84
CA PRO A 6 -5.78 20.99 9.01
C PRO A 6 -6.58 19.85 9.69
N SER A 7 -7.58 19.30 9.00
CA SER A 7 -8.35 18.16 9.51
C SER A 7 -7.37 17.12 10.07
N GLY A 8 -7.59 16.66 11.31
CA GLY A 8 -6.62 15.82 12.04
C GLY A 8 -6.09 14.63 11.22
N SER A 9 -6.94 14.04 10.38
CA SER A 9 -6.60 12.99 9.40
C SER A 9 -5.48 13.38 8.43
N GLY A 10 -5.45 14.62 7.93
CA GLY A 10 -4.41 15.10 7.02
C GLY A 10 -3.05 15.25 7.70
N ALA A 11 -3.02 15.79 8.92
CA ALA A 11 -1.80 15.92 9.70
C ALA A 11 -1.26 14.55 10.16
N GLU A 12 -2.15 13.63 10.53
CA GLU A 12 -1.80 12.26 10.89
C GLU A 12 -1.23 11.48 9.69
N ARG A 13 -1.91 11.52 8.54
CA ARG A 13 -1.41 10.95 7.29
C ARG A 13 0.00 11.46 6.97
N HIS A 14 0.18 12.78 6.98
CA HIS A 14 1.47 13.41 6.69
C HIS A 14 2.56 12.91 7.64
N ARG A 15 2.26 12.79 8.94
CA ARG A 15 3.18 12.26 9.94
C ARG A 15 3.56 10.81 9.65
N ILE A 16 2.57 9.95 9.38
CA ILE A 16 2.78 8.52 9.09
C ILE A 16 3.61 8.37 7.83
N LEU A 17 3.23 8.97 6.70
CA LEU A 17 3.95 8.84 5.44
C LEU A 17 5.38 9.38 5.52
N ARG A 18 5.62 10.46 6.28
CA ARG A 18 6.99 10.91 6.57
C ARG A 18 7.81 9.88 7.33
N GLN A 19 7.20 9.18 8.29
CA GLN A 19 7.85 8.11 9.03
C GLN A 19 8.14 6.92 8.13
N LEU A 20 7.15 6.46 7.35
CA LEU A 20 7.31 5.33 6.44
C LEU A 20 8.36 5.61 5.35
N ARG A 21 8.41 6.82 4.79
CA ARG A 21 9.47 7.25 3.86
C ARG A 21 10.87 7.09 4.47
N ARG A 22 11.07 7.51 5.73
CA ARG A 22 12.37 7.36 6.41
C ARG A 22 12.74 5.91 6.68
N GLN A 23 11.76 5.02 6.80
CA GLN A 23 11.98 3.59 6.96
C GLN A 23 12.31 2.94 5.61
N LEU A 24 11.62 3.31 4.54
CA LEU A 24 11.96 2.91 3.16
C LEU A 24 13.41 3.29 2.83
N GLU A 25 13.86 4.51 3.16
CA GLU A 25 15.26 4.94 2.95
C GLU A 25 16.31 4.11 3.73
N GLN A 26 15.90 3.25 4.66
CA GLN A 26 16.79 2.33 5.39
C GLN A 26 16.88 0.95 4.73
N HIS A 27 15.99 0.65 3.76
CA HIS A 27 15.95 -0.64 3.10
C HIS A 27 17.05 -0.71 2.01
N PRO A 28 17.87 -1.79 1.94
CA PRO A 28 18.99 -1.88 1.00
C PRO A 28 18.61 -1.76 -0.48
N ALA A 29 17.42 -2.25 -0.87
CA ALA A 29 16.92 -2.17 -2.24
C ALA A 29 16.43 -0.76 -2.66
N VAL A 30 16.43 0.22 -1.74
CA VAL A 30 15.87 1.55 -2.00
C VAL A 30 16.99 2.51 -2.42
N ASP A 31 16.89 3.02 -3.65
CA ASP A 31 17.76 4.11 -4.13
C ASP A 31 17.37 5.44 -3.50
N HIS A 32 16.08 5.78 -3.58
CA HIS A 32 15.55 7.05 -3.09
C HIS A 32 14.02 7.00 -2.90
N ALA A 33 13.50 7.59 -1.82
CA ALA A 33 12.07 7.74 -1.55
C ALA A 33 11.61 9.21 -1.43
N ARG A 34 10.53 9.59 -2.11
CA ARG A 34 9.95 10.95 -2.11
C ARG A 34 8.49 10.92 -1.66
N GLY A 35 8.08 11.91 -0.87
CA GLY A 35 6.66 12.18 -0.63
C GLY A 35 6.07 12.98 -1.78
N GLN A 36 4.88 12.60 -2.25
CA GLN A 36 4.18 13.24 -3.37
C GLN A 36 2.78 13.75 -2.97
N PRO A 37 2.35 14.94 -3.43
CA PRO A 37 3.21 15.98 -3.98
C PRO A 37 4.18 16.49 -2.91
N GLU A 38 5.31 17.05 -3.34
CA GLU A 38 6.37 17.50 -2.43
C GLU A 38 5.81 18.41 -1.33
N GLY A 39 6.10 18.07 -0.07
CA GLY A 39 5.65 18.83 1.09
C GLY A 39 4.24 18.49 1.59
N ALA A 40 3.34 17.92 0.78
CA ALA A 40 1.98 17.56 1.19
C ALA A 40 1.79 16.10 1.60
N TYR A 41 2.67 15.19 1.13
CA TYR A 41 2.68 13.77 1.50
C TYR A 41 1.27 13.14 1.41
N ALA A 42 0.71 13.09 0.20
CA ALA A 42 -0.45 12.25 -0.09
C ALA A 42 -0.02 10.78 -0.27
N GLU A 43 1.16 10.55 -0.82
CA GLU A 43 1.77 9.24 -1.00
C GLU A 43 3.31 9.31 -0.91
N VAL A 44 3.97 8.16 -0.93
CA VAL A 44 5.41 8.03 -1.06
C VAL A 44 5.72 7.21 -2.30
N THR A 45 6.58 7.72 -3.17
CA THR A 45 7.10 7.01 -4.34
C THR A 45 8.57 6.75 -4.15
N THR A 46 8.99 5.51 -4.40
CA THR A 46 10.35 5.04 -4.15
C THR A 46 10.89 4.39 -5.40
N ARG A 47 12.12 4.74 -5.77
CA ARG A 47 12.86 3.99 -6.79
C ARG A 47 13.60 2.84 -6.11
N LEU A 48 13.46 1.65 -6.68
CA LEU A 48 14.06 0.43 -6.19
C LEU A 48 15.07 -0.10 -7.22
N ASP A 49 16.07 -0.81 -6.72
CA ASP A 49 16.92 -1.70 -7.50
C ASP A 49 16.26 -3.10 -7.55
N PRO A 50 15.75 -3.54 -8.72
CA PRO A 50 15.06 -4.83 -8.88
C PRO A 50 15.96 -6.04 -8.59
N ASP A 51 17.28 -5.91 -8.77
CA ASP A 51 18.24 -7.00 -8.56
C ASP A 51 18.21 -7.50 -7.10
N HIS A 52 17.92 -6.61 -6.14
CA HIS A 52 17.77 -6.97 -4.72
C HIS A 52 16.61 -7.95 -4.47
N PHE A 53 15.65 -8.01 -5.38
CA PHE A 53 14.51 -8.92 -5.35
C PHE A 53 14.66 -10.10 -6.32
N GLY A 54 15.82 -10.24 -6.99
CA GLY A 54 16.07 -11.27 -7.99
C GLY A 54 15.37 -11.01 -9.32
N ARG A 55 14.95 -9.77 -9.59
CA ARG A 55 14.26 -9.36 -10.81
C ARG A 55 15.28 -8.81 -11.82
N THR A 56 14.99 -8.94 -13.11
CA THR A 56 15.90 -8.49 -14.19
C THR A 56 15.45 -7.20 -14.88
N ALA A 57 14.46 -6.50 -14.31
CA ALA A 57 13.99 -5.24 -14.86
C ALA A 57 15.06 -4.14 -14.72
N ASP A 58 15.10 -3.18 -15.66
CA ASP A 58 16.06 -2.07 -15.62
C ASP A 58 15.72 -1.07 -14.50
N SER A 59 14.43 -0.98 -14.15
CA SER A 59 13.95 -0.13 -13.08
C SER A 59 12.64 -0.61 -12.47
N ALA A 60 12.49 -0.37 -11.16
CA ALA A 60 11.22 -0.55 -10.48
C ALA A 60 10.86 0.62 -9.58
N THR A 61 9.55 0.78 -9.38
CA THR A 61 8.97 1.79 -8.49
C THR A 61 8.11 1.12 -7.45
N LEU A 62 8.19 1.61 -6.21
CA LEU A 62 7.28 1.27 -5.13
C LEU A 62 6.46 2.49 -4.73
N ARG A 63 5.14 2.38 -4.81
CA ARG A 63 4.18 3.39 -4.39
C ARG A 63 3.53 2.97 -3.08
N LEU A 64 3.62 3.84 -2.09
CA LEU A 64 3.05 3.64 -0.75
C LEU A 64 2.03 4.74 -0.46
N VAL A 65 0.82 4.33 -0.11
CA VAL A 65 -0.27 5.22 0.31
C VAL A 65 -0.76 4.76 1.68
N TRP A 66 -1.10 5.72 2.55
CA TRP A 66 -1.66 5.43 3.88
C TRP A 66 -2.68 6.51 4.26
N HIS A 67 -3.92 6.12 4.51
CA HIS A 67 -5.02 6.96 4.93
C HIS A 67 -5.55 6.46 6.29
N PRO A 68 -5.14 7.10 7.41
CA PRO A 68 -5.61 6.72 8.74
C PRO A 68 -7.06 7.14 8.93
N ASN A 69 -7.86 6.32 9.61
CA ASN A 69 -9.26 6.58 9.96
C ASN A 69 -10.02 7.20 8.79
N PRO A 70 -10.09 6.51 7.64
CA PRO A 70 -10.79 7.06 6.49
C PRO A 70 -12.24 7.36 6.91
N ASP A 71 -12.71 8.58 6.65
CA ASP A 71 -14.13 8.91 6.78
C ASP A 71 -14.91 8.03 5.78
N VAL A 72 -15.29 6.84 6.22
CA VAL A 72 -16.30 6.04 5.55
C VAL A 72 -17.62 6.61 6.07
N PRO A 73 -18.37 7.38 5.26
CA PRO A 73 -19.51 8.12 5.76
C PRO A 73 -20.50 7.20 6.50
N ASP A 74 -20.90 7.62 7.71
CA ASP A 74 -21.86 6.98 8.63
C ASP A 74 -23.32 7.04 8.14
N ASP A 75 -23.56 7.62 6.96
CA ASP A 75 -24.87 7.55 6.30
C ASP A 75 -25.27 6.07 6.13
N ASP A 76 -26.53 5.73 5.86
CA ASP A 76 -27.06 4.36 5.64
C ASP A 76 -26.30 3.49 4.57
N ARG A 77 -25.14 3.97 4.12
CA ARG A 77 -24.02 3.35 3.42
C ARG A 77 -22.94 2.73 4.32
N ARG A 78 -23.13 2.52 5.64
CA ARG A 78 -22.38 1.42 6.29
C ARG A 78 -22.76 0.20 5.47
N PRO A 79 -21.87 -0.32 4.62
CA PRO A 79 -22.34 -1.22 3.59
C PRO A 79 -22.87 -2.48 4.30
N ASP A 80 -23.94 -3.07 3.77
CA ASP A 80 -24.55 -4.24 4.40
C ASP A 80 -23.43 -5.28 4.66
N PRO A 81 -23.22 -5.74 5.90
CA PRO A 81 -22.17 -6.72 6.19
C PRO A 81 -22.38 -8.07 5.49
N THR A 82 -23.49 -8.24 4.78
CA THR A 82 -23.79 -9.37 3.89
C THR A 82 -23.53 -9.08 2.39
N ASP A 83 -23.18 -7.84 2.04
CA ASP A 83 -22.64 -7.50 0.72
C ASP A 83 -21.18 -8.00 0.63
N PRO A 84 -20.82 -8.85 -0.35
CA PRO A 84 -19.46 -9.37 -0.49
C PRO A 84 -18.41 -8.26 -0.66
N SER A 85 -18.80 -7.05 -1.08
CA SER A 85 -17.97 -5.84 -1.13
C SER A 85 -17.59 -5.28 0.27
N VAL A 86 -17.95 -5.98 1.36
CA VAL A 86 -17.94 -5.43 2.73
C VAL A 86 -17.68 -6.46 3.83
N ALA A 87 -16.82 -7.43 3.59
CA ALA A 87 -16.06 -7.99 4.71
C ALA A 87 -14.89 -7.01 4.98
N GLY A 88 -14.78 -6.50 6.22
CA GLY A 88 -13.88 -5.40 6.60
C GLY A 88 -12.37 -5.71 6.54
N PRO A 89 -11.53 -4.94 7.26
CA PRO A 89 -10.08 -5.11 7.18
C PRO A 89 -9.66 -6.49 7.71
N ARG A 90 -8.83 -7.22 6.95
CA ARG A 90 -8.18 -8.46 7.43
C ARG A 90 -6.88 -8.14 8.18
N THR A 91 -6.79 -6.93 8.74
CA THR A 91 -5.64 -6.38 9.47
C THR A 91 -6.14 -5.73 10.76
N THR A 92 -5.22 -5.40 11.67
CA THR A 92 -5.56 -4.63 12.88
C THR A 92 -5.71 -3.13 12.63
N PHE A 93 -5.49 -2.65 11.41
CA PHE A 93 -5.52 -1.23 11.08
C PHE A 93 -6.91 -0.78 10.65
N ASP A 94 -7.39 0.28 11.30
CA ASP A 94 -8.48 1.11 10.77
C ASP A 94 -7.91 2.17 9.81
N ALA A 95 -7.35 1.70 8.70
CA ALA A 95 -6.70 2.55 7.70
C ALA A 95 -6.82 1.95 6.31
N MET A 96 -7.08 2.77 5.30
CA MET A 96 -6.85 2.35 3.91
C MET A 96 -5.39 2.56 3.56
N PHE A 97 -4.72 1.55 3.03
CA PHE A 97 -3.33 1.67 2.61
C PHE A 97 -3.04 0.75 1.44
N LYS A 98 -1.99 1.07 0.70
CA LYS A 98 -1.44 0.18 -0.32
C LYS A 98 0.06 0.36 -0.46
N ILE A 99 0.72 -0.73 -0.80
CA ILE A 99 2.12 -0.79 -1.19
C ILE A 99 2.17 -1.54 -2.52
N HIS A 100 2.61 -0.86 -3.58
CA HIS A 100 2.49 -1.35 -4.94
C HIS A 100 3.82 -1.21 -5.67
N TYR A 101 4.33 -2.31 -6.18
CA TYR A 101 5.55 -2.47 -6.95
C TYR A 101 5.22 -2.55 -8.45
N SER A 102 5.97 -1.81 -9.26
CA SER A 102 5.78 -1.78 -10.71
C SER A 102 7.13 -1.78 -11.42
N GLU A 103 7.27 -2.60 -12.46
CA GLU A 103 8.42 -2.65 -13.36
C GLU A 103 8.11 -1.96 -14.68
N ASP A 104 9.14 -1.42 -15.34
CA ASP A 104 9.03 -0.86 -16.68
C ASP A 104 8.60 -1.90 -17.74
N GLY A 105 8.92 -3.19 -17.52
CA GLY A 105 8.45 -4.32 -18.33
C GLY A 105 6.96 -4.63 -18.22
N GLY A 106 6.23 -3.97 -17.32
CA GLY A 106 4.78 -4.11 -17.18
C GLY A 106 4.30 -5.05 -16.07
N TYR A 107 5.22 -5.78 -15.43
CA TYR A 107 4.93 -6.54 -14.21
C TYR A 107 4.56 -5.57 -13.08
N ASP A 108 3.47 -5.87 -12.38
CA ASP A 108 2.83 -4.97 -11.42
C ASP A 108 2.21 -5.79 -10.29
N CYS A 109 2.57 -5.54 -9.04
CA CYS A 109 1.99 -6.26 -7.91
C CYS A 109 1.99 -5.45 -6.62
N GLY A 110 1.12 -5.77 -5.68
CA GLY A 110 1.06 -5.05 -4.41
C GLY A 110 0.07 -5.59 -3.40
N PHE A 111 0.18 -5.08 -2.18
CA PHE A 111 -0.75 -5.35 -1.10
C PHE A 111 -1.63 -4.13 -0.86
N HIS A 112 -2.94 -4.35 -0.79
CA HIS A 112 -3.97 -3.32 -0.68
C HIS A 112 -4.86 -3.64 0.52
N ASN A 113 -5.17 -2.64 1.34
CA ASN A 113 -6.25 -2.68 2.33
C ASN A 113 -7.31 -1.66 1.91
N GLU A 114 -8.20 -2.07 1.03
CA GLU A 114 -9.30 -1.25 0.50
C GLU A 114 -10.51 -2.14 0.16
N PRO A 115 -11.73 -1.60 0.08
CA PRO A 115 -12.89 -2.38 -0.34
C PRO A 115 -12.65 -3.07 -1.69
N SER A 116 -12.89 -4.38 -1.74
CA SER A 116 -12.69 -5.20 -2.94
C SER A 116 -13.87 -6.13 -3.15
N SER A 117 -14.29 -6.29 -4.41
CA SER A 117 -15.28 -7.29 -4.81
C SER A 117 -14.65 -8.62 -5.24
N HIS A 118 -13.32 -8.71 -5.27
CA HIS A 118 -12.59 -9.86 -5.80
C HIS A 118 -12.23 -10.89 -4.73
N VAL A 119 -12.10 -10.45 -3.48
CA VAL A 119 -11.79 -11.31 -2.34
C VAL A 119 -12.75 -11.02 -1.20
N ASP A 120 -12.92 -11.99 -0.30
CA ASP A 120 -13.46 -11.66 1.00
C ASP A 120 -12.47 -10.71 1.69
N GLY A 121 -12.96 -9.71 2.42
CA GLY A 121 -12.12 -8.81 3.22
C GLY A 121 -11.47 -7.69 2.39
N TRP A 122 -10.96 -6.66 3.08
CA TRP A 122 -10.29 -5.55 2.39
C TRP A 122 -8.81 -5.82 2.07
N PHE A 123 -8.14 -6.65 2.88
CA PHE A 123 -6.70 -6.85 2.73
C PHE A 123 -6.38 -8.00 1.78
N HIS A 124 -5.71 -7.66 0.68
CA HIS A 124 -5.42 -8.58 -0.41
C HIS A 124 -4.10 -8.24 -1.10
N PHE A 125 -3.54 -9.26 -1.75
CA PHE A 125 -2.50 -9.13 -2.74
C PHE A 125 -3.14 -9.05 -4.13
N GLN A 126 -2.55 -8.24 -4.99
CA GLN A 126 -2.94 -8.09 -6.39
C GLN A 126 -1.68 -8.19 -7.25
N GLU A 127 -1.75 -8.91 -8.37
CA GLU A 127 -0.63 -9.08 -9.30
C GLU A 127 -1.11 -9.07 -10.75
N ARG A 128 -0.25 -8.56 -11.64
CA ARG A 128 -0.38 -8.64 -13.08
C ARG A 128 0.99 -8.93 -13.67
N ALA A 129 1.09 -10.01 -14.44
CA ALA A 129 2.35 -10.50 -14.99
C ALA A 129 2.96 -9.56 -16.03
N ASP A 130 2.14 -8.91 -16.86
CA ASP A 130 2.55 -7.97 -17.90
C ASP A 130 1.45 -6.96 -18.24
N SER A 131 1.72 -5.97 -19.07
CA SER A 131 0.78 -4.88 -19.34
C SER A 131 -0.54 -5.30 -20.01
N ASP A 132 -0.57 -6.48 -20.67
CA ASP A 132 -1.73 -6.98 -21.40
C ASP A 132 -2.56 -7.98 -20.56
N ALA A 133 -2.01 -8.48 -19.45
CA ALA A 133 -2.69 -9.37 -18.53
C ALA A 133 -3.74 -8.66 -17.66
N GLU A 134 -4.76 -9.41 -17.24
CA GLU A 134 -5.65 -8.98 -16.17
C GLU A 134 -4.96 -9.15 -14.81
N TYR A 135 -5.51 -8.48 -13.79
CA TYR A 135 -5.03 -8.68 -12.43
C TYR A 135 -5.63 -9.93 -11.81
N ASP A 136 -4.78 -10.71 -11.15
CA ASP A 136 -5.17 -11.74 -10.20
C ASP A 136 -5.20 -11.16 -8.78
N TYR A 137 -6.08 -11.71 -7.94
CA TYR A 137 -6.32 -11.23 -6.59
C TYR A 137 -6.32 -12.39 -5.61
N GLU A 138 -5.62 -12.22 -4.50
CA GLU A 138 -5.53 -13.22 -3.44
C GLU A 138 -5.76 -12.58 -2.08
N PRO A 139 -6.57 -13.17 -1.18
CA PRO A 139 -6.70 -12.65 0.18
C PRO A 139 -5.35 -12.74 0.89
N ALA A 140 -5.05 -11.74 1.72
CA ALA A 140 -3.81 -11.69 2.50
C ALA A 140 -4.11 -11.42 3.98
N THR A 141 -3.09 -11.56 4.82
CA THR A 141 -3.12 -11.22 6.25
C THR A 141 -1.78 -10.62 6.65
N ILE A 142 -1.78 -9.71 7.63
CA ILE A 142 -0.59 -9.21 8.32
C ILE A 142 -0.87 -9.12 9.81
N ASP A 143 0.16 -9.32 10.62
CA ASP A 143 0.08 -9.29 12.09
C ASP A 143 0.56 -7.95 12.69
N ALA A 144 1.17 -7.09 11.87
CA ALA A 144 1.68 -5.80 12.31
C ALA A 144 0.62 -4.93 13.01
N GLY A 145 0.97 -4.46 14.23
CA GLY A 145 0.15 -3.52 15.00
C GLY A 145 0.52 -2.04 14.83
N SER A 146 1.48 -1.69 13.97
CA SER A 146 1.87 -0.31 13.70
C SER A 146 2.23 -0.08 12.23
N PRO A 147 2.07 1.14 11.67
CA PRO A 147 2.38 1.39 10.26
C PRO A 147 3.83 1.05 9.88
N THR A 148 4.78 1.28 10.80
CA THR A 148 6.19 0.93 10.55
C THR A 148 6.41 -0.59 10.56
N ALA A 149 5.82 -1.32 11.50
CA ALA A 149 5.89 -2.77 11.48
C ALA A 149 5.25 -3.35 10.22
N ALA A 150 4.10 -2.80 9.81
CA ALA A 150 3.40 -3.22 8.60
C ALA A 150 4.24 -2.99 7.35
N LEU A 151 4.91 -1.84 7.24
CA LEU A 151 5.80 -1.59 6.12
C LEU A 151 6.88 -2.67 5.98
N TRP A 152 7.57 -3.02 7.07
CA TRP A 152 8.63 -4.03 7.03
C TRP A 152 8.08 -5.41 6.71
N GLU A 153 6.98 -5.83 7.36
CA GLU A 153 6.32 -7.10 7.07
C GLU A 153 5.86 -7.20 5.61
N LEU A 154 5.29 -6.12 5.07
CA LEU A 154 4.85 -6.07 3.67
C LEU A 154 6.02 -6.09 2.68
N LEU A 155 7.16 -5.47 3.02
CA LEU A 155 8.37 -5.54 2.18
C LEU A 155 8.96 -6.96 2.16
N ASP A 156 8.93 -7.67 3.30
CA ASP A 156 9.35 -9.07 3.35
C ASP A 156 8.41 -9.96 2.52
N LEU A 157 7.09 -9.81 2.69
CA LEU A 157 6.10 -10.55 1.90
C LEU A 157 6.22 -10.25 0.39
N LEU A 158 6.46 -8.99 0.02
CA LEU A 158 6.69 -8.59 -1.36
C LEU A 158 7.97 -9.22 -1.90
N ALA A 159 9.06 -9.23 -1.13
CA ALA A 159 10.31 -9.86 -1.54
C ALA A 159 10.14 -11.36 -1.78
N ASP A 160 9.35 -12.05 -0.96
CA ASP A 160 9.06 -13.47 -1.15
C ASP A 160 8.24 -13.72 -2.42
N ARG A 161 7.26 -12.87 -2.73
CA ARG A 161 6.48 -12.93 -3.99
C ARG A 161 7.37 -12.72 -5.21
N LEU A 162 8.19 -11.66 -5.20
CA LEU A 162 9.06 -11.30 -6.32
C LEU A 162 10.12 -12.36 -6.63
N ARG A 163 10.59 -13.09 -5.61
CA ARG A 163 11.54 -14.20 -5.78
C ARG A 163 10.89 -15.51 -6.20
N SER A 164 9.60 -15.70 -5.88
CA SER A 164 8.86 -16.93 -6.20
C SER A 164 8.19 -16.89 -7.58
N GLY A 165 8.02 -15.69 -8.15
CA GLY A 165 7.54 -15.48 -9.51
C GLY A 165 8.64 -15.73 -10.55
N GLU A 166 8.97 -17.01 -10.77
CA GLU A 166 9.66 -17.52 -11.98
C GLU A 166 8.67 -18.11 -12.98
#